data_AF-A0A8X7W857-F1
#
_entry.id   AF-A0A8X7W857-F1
#
_cell.length_a   1.000
_cell.length_b   1.000
_cell.length_c   1.000
_cell.angle_alpha   90.00
_cell.angle_beta   90.00
_cell.angle_gamma   90.00
#
_symmetry.space_group_name_H-M   'P 1'
#
loop_
_entity.id
_entity.type
_entity.pdbx_description
1 polymer ?
#
loop_
_entity_poly.entity_id
_entity_poly.type
_entity_poly.pdbx_seq_one_letter_code
_entity_poly.pdbx_strand_id
1 'polypeptide(L)'
;MDKMGKDDLPPLGGKPHGKDKVPNQIRRNAAAARENPPVEDQPQPQDQGGEFGDGSEMSQDWRKTPNAMAKVIRQKLEICWAIVLTYMLQAITNITYPNGFVEFLHEDLVVHLKLKKKTKKQSQPSLKLTNLQKAIDHIADPGLLKKKSSGATQPGSKTGFHGAWQFKTEISLSADSIKAKVDFSPVAISFAVDARFHALKKNIYKVGDTTEPLDTTEPLGEGEVEVEGHAVLIVGYGYTKDKQLFFLGFGRIFIDESSKTTLVYPVV
;
A
#
# COMPACT_ATOMS: atom_id res chain seq x y z
N MET A 1 -72.64 -23.23 17.43
CA MET A 1 -71.60 -23.82 16.56
C MET A 1 -71.33 -22.82 15.47
N ASP A 2 -70.43 -21.88 15.75
CA ASP A 2 -69.02 -21.88 15.26
C ASP A 2 -68.97 -21.25 13.87
N LYS A 3 -68.55 -19.98 13.74
CA LYS A 3 -67.17 -19.43 13.76
C LYS A 3 -66.39 -19.72 12.47
N MET A 4 -65.62 -18.69 12.07
CA MET A 4 -64.66 -18.58 10.97
C MET A 4 -65.33 -18.24 9.63
N GLY A 5 -65.09 -17.10 8.99
CA GLY A 5 -63.98 -16.16 9.08
C GLY A 5 -63.66 -15.77 7.64
N LYS A 6 -64.31 -14.71 7.14
CA LYS A 6 -64.01 -14.11 5.85
C LYS A 6 -62.69 -13.38 6.00
N ASP A 7 -61.62 -13.93 5.41
CA ASP A 7 -60.44 -13.13 5.11
C ASP A 7 -60.52 -12.69 3.65
N ASP A 8 -60.89 -11.43 3.52
CA ASP A 8 -60.80 -10.61 2.33
C ASP A 8 -59.31 -10.43 1.95
N LEU A 9 -58.96 -10.86 0.73
CA LEU A 9 -58.00 -10.11 -0.09
C LEU A 9 -58.81 -9.00 -0.76
N PRO A 10 -58.31 -7.75 -0.89
CA PRO A 10 -57.20 -7.48 -1.80
C PRO A 10 -56.37 -6.21 -1.44
N PRO A 11 -55.68 -5.61 -2.42
CA PRO A 11 -54.24 -5.58 -2.61
C PRO A 11 -53.59 -4.36 -1.92
N LEU A 12 -52.26 -4.28 -1.84
CA LEU A 12 -51.53 -3.00 -1.93
C LEU A 12 -50.02 -3.23 -1.95
N GLY A 13 -49.42 -2.84 -3.08
CA GLY A 13 -48.00 -2.59 -3.13
C GLY A 13 -47.64 -1.46 -2.17
N GLY A 14 -46.76 -1.75 -1.22
CA GLY A 14 -46.08 -0.78 -0.37
C GLY A 14 -44.60 -1.10 -0.35
N LYS A 15 -43.78 -0.20 -0.90
CA LYS A 15 -42.32 -0.26 -0.80
C LYS A 15 -41.90 -0.10 0.67
N PRO A 16 -40.95 -0.88 1.21
CA PRO A 16 -40.22 -0.45 2.38
C PRO A 16 -39.23 0.64 1.96
N HIS A 17 -39.53 1.87 2.36
CA HIS A 17 -38.56 2.96 2.43
C HIS A 17 -37.59 2.71 3.60
N GLY A 18 -36.32 3.06 3.42
CA GLY A 18 -35.38 3.27 4.53
C GLY A 18 -34.11 2.41 4.48
N LYS A 19 -33.24 2.64 3.50
CA LYS A 19 -31.79 2.54 3.75
C LYS A 19 -31.19 3.89 3.45
N ASP A 20 -30.82 4.60 4.50
CA ASP A 20 -30.07 5.83 4.41
C ASP A 20 -28.82 5.58 3.58
N LYS A 21 -28.77 6.25 2.42
CA LYS A 21 -27.62 6.26 1.55
C LYS A 21 -26.54 7.06 2.25
N VAL A 22 -25.48 6.38 2.67
CA VAL A 22 -24.20 7.01 3.01
C VAL A 22 -23.85 8.01 1.89
N PRO A 23 -23.55 9.29 2.18
CA PRO A 23 -23.57 10.33 1.16
C PRO A 23 -22.57 10.08 0.03
N ASN A 24 -23.09 10.04 -1.19
CA ASN A 24 -22.40 9.92 -2.47
C ASN A 24 -21.41 11.08 -2.78
N GLN A 25 -21.13 11.93 -1.79
CA GLN A 25 -20.31 13.13 -1.86
C GLN A 25 -18.83 12.81 -1.65
N ILE A 26 -18.51 11.84 -0.77
CA ILE A 26 -17.13 11.43 -0.49
C ILE A 26 -16.48 10.79 -1.73
N ARG A 27 -17.21 9.91 -2.42
CA ARG A 27 -16.77 9.30 -3.69
C ARG A 27 -16.64 10.32 -4.83
N ARG A 28 -17.47 11.36 -4.86
CA ARG A 28 -17.39 12.43 -5.88
C ARG A 28 -16.21 13.36 -5.65
N ASN A 29 -15.89 13.68 -4.39
CA ASN A 29 -14.76 14.54 -4.05
C ASN A 29 -13.41 13.86 -4.36
N ALA A 30 -13.30 12.54 -4.13
CA ALA A 30 -12.13 11.76 -4.51
C ALA A 30 -11.94 11.61 -6.04
N ALA A 31 -13.03 11.64 -6.81
CA ALA A 31 -12.98 11.64 -8.27
C ALA A 31 -12.59 13.01 -8.83
N ALA A 32 -13.13 14.10 -8.28
CA ALA A 32 -12.82 15.48 -8.70
C ALA A 32 -11.35 15.88 -8.45
N ALA A 33 -10.73 15.39 -7.37
CA ALA A 33 -9.30 15.60 -7.09
C ALA A 33 -8.37 14.90 -8.09
N ARG A 34 -8.86 13.95 -8.90
CA ARG A 34 -8.09 13.26 -9.94
C ARG A 34 -8.09 13.99 -11.29
N GLU A 35 -9.05 14.90 -11.51
CA GLU A 35 -9.24 15.59 -12.80
C GLU A 35 -8.47 16.92 -12.92
N ASN A 36 -8.02 17.54 -11.82
CA ASN A 36 -7.22 18.78 -11.84
C ASN A 36 -5.89 18.61 -11.10
N PRO A 37 -4.80 18.18 -11.77
CA PRO A 37 -3.48 18.11 -11.17
C PRO A 37 -2.84 19.51 -11.04
N PRO A 38 -2.05 19.78 -10.00
CA PRO A 38 -1.10 20.90 -10.02
C PRO A 38 -0.07 20.66 -11.13
N VAL A 39 0.24 21.71 -11.89
CA VAL A 39 1.21 21.70 -12.99
C VAL A 39 2.61 21.35 -12.46
N GLU A 40 3.21 20.28 -13.00
CA GLU A 40 4.63 19.93 -12.87
C GLU A 40 5.47 20.92 -13.68
N ASP A 41 6.02 21.93 -13.02
CA ASP A 41 7.37 22.46 -13.27
C ASP A 41 7.59 23.69 -12.37
N GLN A 42 8.21 23.48 -11.21
CA GLN A 42 8.95 24.55 -10.55
C GLN A 42 10.31 24.02 -10.10
N PRO A 43 11.43 24.64 -10.54
CA PRO A 43 12.74 24.30 -10.01
C PRO A 43 12.79 24.66 -8.52
N GLN A 44 13.11 23.70 -7.66
CA GLN A 44 13.27 23.96 -6.24
C GLN A 44 14.48 24.88 -6.01
N PRO A 45 14.32 25.99 -5.27
CA PRO A 45 15.44 26.83 -4.85
C PRO A 45 16.40 26.02 -3.98
N GLN A 46 17.70 26.08 -4.29
CA GLN A 46 18.75 25.63 -3.39
C GLN A 46 18.81 26.60 -2.21
N ASP A 47 18.28 26.20 -1.06
CA ASP A 47 18.29 27.01 0.15
C ASP A 47 19.05 26.30 1.27
N GLN A 48 19.71 27.08 2.12
CA GLN A 48 20.69 26.64 3.13
C GLN A 48 20.06 25.90 4.34
N GLY A 49 18.83 25.36 4.19
CA GLY A 49 17.99 24.78 5.25
C GLY A 49 17.82 23.26 5.21
N GLY A 50 18.70 22.53 4.50
CA GLY A 50 18.57 21.09 4.27
C GLY A 50 17.49 20.75 3.23
N GLU A 51 17.34 19.46 2.88
CA GLU A 51 16.40 18.98 1.82
C GLU A 51 14.95 19.42 2.05
N PHE A 52 14.55 19.67 3.30
CA PHE A 52 13.18 20.00 3.69
C PHE A 52 12.93 21.49 3.99
N GLY A 53 13.99 22.31 4.08
CA GLY A 53 13.88 23.75 4.39
C GLY A 53 13.35 24.09 5.79
N ASP A 54 13.25 23.11 6.70
CA ASP A 54 12.73 23.27 8.06
C ASP A 54 13.70 22.81 9.16
N GLY A 55 14.96 22.58 8.81
CA GLY A 55 16.01 22.10 9.72
C GLY A 55 15.94 20.61 10.03
N SER A 56 15.10 19.84 9.33
CA SER A 56 15.11 18.37 9.41
C SER A 56 16.32 17.80 8.67
N GLU A 57 16.91 16.74 9.22
CA GLU A 57 18.09 16.07 8.67
C GLU A 57 17.83 14.59 8.40
N MET A 58 18.39 14.08 7.30
CA MET A 58 18.36 12.65 6.97
C MET A 58 19.53 11.93 7.64
N SER A 59 19.24 10.86 8.37
CA SER A 59 20.29 9.99 8.95
C SER A 59 20.59 8.79 8.06
N GLN A 60 19.58 8.23 7.41
CA GLN A 60 19.74 7.14 6.45
C GLN A 60 18.90 7.40 5.21
N ASP A 61 19.47 7.20 4.02
CA ASP A 61 18.79 7.47 2.75
C ASP A 61 19.27 6.54 1.63
N TRP A 62 18.48 5.50 1.34
CA TRP A 62 18.78 4.52 0.29
C TRP A 62 18.69 5.09 -1.13
N ARG A 63 18.08 6.27 -1.33
CA ARG A 63 18.09 6.95 -2.65
C ARG A 63 19.50 7.36 -3.08
N LYS A 64 20.40 7.55 -2.11
CA LYS A 64 21.82 7.87 -2.37
C LYS A 64 22.61 6.65 -2.83
N THR A 65 22.07 5.44 -2.67
CA THR A 65 22.71 4.22 -3.16
C THR A 65 22.46 4.08 -4.67
N PRO A 66 23.52 4.08 -5.51
CA PRO A 66 23.35 3.97 -6.95
C PRO A 66 22.56 2.72 -7.32
N ASN A 67 21.58 2.88 -8.22
CA ASN A 67 20.76 1.79 -8.78
C ASN A 67 19.89 1.00 -7.76
N ALA A 68 19.87 1.37 -6.48
CA ALA A 68 19.04 0.69 -5.48
C ALA A 68 17.55 0.97 -5.69
N MET A 69 17.20 2.22 -5.99
CA MET A 69 15.80 2.66 -6.00
C MET A 69 15.18 2.64 -7.40
N ALA A 70 13.98 2.08 -7.49
CA ALA A 70 13.14 2.21 -8.67
C ALA A 70 12.60 3.65 -8.81
N LYS A 71 12.20 4.02 -10.03
CA LYS A 71 11.54 5.30 -10.30
C LYS A 71 10.19 5.36 -9.56
N VAL A 72 9.85 6.54 -9.03
CA VAL A 72 8.51 6.77 -8.46
C VAL A 72 7.48 6.66 -9.58
N ILE A 73 6.40 5.91 -9.33
CA ILE A 73 5.30 5.73 -10.28
C ILE A 73 3.97 6.20 -9.68
N ARG A 74 3.11 6.74 -10.54
CA ARG A 74 1.73 7.04 -10.18
C ARG A 74 0.89 5.76 -10.24
N GLN A 75 0.40 5.33 -9.07
CA GLN A 75 -0.50 4.18 -8.97
C GLN A 75 -1.82 4.45 -9.70
N LYS A 76 -2.22 3.53 -10.60
CA LYS A 76 -3.48 3.63 -11.38
C LYS A 76 -4.61 2.74 -10.86
N LEU A 77 -4.29 1.69 -10.09
CA LEU A 77 -5.23 0.68 -9.56
C LEU A 77 -4.93 0.40 -8.08
N GLU A 78 -5.77 -0.33 -7.36
CA GLU A 78 -5.51 -0.80 -5.98
C GLU A 78 -4.43 -1.91 -5.95
N ILE A 79 -3.17 -1.53 -6.23
CA ILE A 79 -2.03 -2.45 -6.36
C ILE A 79 -0.79 -1.95 -5.59
N CYS A 80 -0.97 -1.06 -4.60
CA CYS A 80 0.12 -0.51 -3.79
C CYS A 80 1.02 -1.60 -3.20
N TRP A 81 0.41 -2.69 -2.70
CA TRP A 81 1.11 -3.86 -2.17
C TRP A 81 2.04 -4.50 -3.22
N ALA A 82 1.59 -4.62 -4.47
CA ALA A 82 2.38 -5.26 -5.52
C ALA A 82 3.57 -4.39 -5.91
N ILE A 83 3.33 -3.09 -6.06
CA ILE A 83 4.37 -2.10 -6.38
C ILE A 83 5.43 -2.10 -5.28
N VAL A 84 5.01 -1.97 -4.02
CA VAL A 84 5.91 -1.83 -2.88
C VAL A 84 6.75 -3.10 -2.67
N LEU A 85 6.15 -4.29 -2.69
CA LEU A 85 6.90 -5.54 -2.54
C LEU A 85 7.88 -5.78 -3.71
N THR A 86 7.46 -5.43 -4.93
CA THR A 86 8.35 -5.51 -6.12
C THR A 86 9.54 -4.56 -5.98
N TYR A 87 9.31 -3.33 -5.55
CA TYR A 87 10.38 -2.34 -5.39
C TYR A 87 11.28 -2.65 -4.20
N MET A 88 10.75 -3.26 -3.14
CA MET A 88 11.55 -3.77 -2.04
C MET A 88 12.47 -4.92 -2.51
N LEU A 89 11.93 -5.88 -3.27
CA LEU A 89 12.72 -6.97 -3.90
C LEU A 89 13.80 -6.41 -4.82
N GLN A 90 13.44 -5.44 -5.67
CA GLN A 90 14.39 -4.77 -6.56
C GLN A 90 15.51 -4.09 -5.77
N ALA A 91 15.16 -3.33 -4.73
CA ALA A 91 16.13 -2.62 -3.93
C ALA A 91 17.11 -3.56 -3.22
N ILE A 92 16.62 -4.58 -2.52
CA ILE A 92 17.52 -5.53 -1.83
C ILE A 92 18.40 -6.29 -2.82
N THR A 93 17.87 -6.66 -3.99
CA THR A 93 18.66 -7.31 -5.05
C THR A 93 19.77 -6.40 -5.56
N ASN A 94 19.46 -5.13 -5.86
CA ASN A 94 20.44 -4.19 -6.41
C ASN A 94 21.47 -3.72 -5.36
N ILE A 95 21.09 -3.64 -4.08
CA ILE A 95 22.02 -3.37 -2.98
C ILE A 95 22.99 -4.56 -2.82
N THR A 96 22.48 -5.79 -2.87
CA THR A 96 23.30 -7.01 -2.71
C THR A 96 24.20 -7.26 -3.93
N TYR A 97 23.72 -6.94 -5.13
CA TYR A 97 24.40 -7.23 -6.40
C TYR A 97 24.57 -5.95 -7.25
N PRO A 98 25.47 -5.03 -6.86
CA PRO A 98 25.55 -3.67 -7.43
C PRO A 98 25.99 -3.62 -8.90
N ASN A 99 26.61 -4.69 -9.41
CA ASN A 99 27.17 -4.74 -10.77
C ASN A 99 26.12 -5.08 -11.86
N GLY A 100 24.87 -5.34 -11.49
CA GLY A 100 23.83 -5.69 -12.44
C GLY A 100 22.47 -5.18 -11.99
N PHE A 101 22.10 -3.99 -12.47
CA PHE A 101 20.76 -3.44 -12.22
C PHE A 101 19.68 -4.41 -12.69
N VAL A 102 18.77 -4.73 -11.77
CA VAL A 102 17.59 -5.56 -12.01
C VAL A 102 16.36 -4.69 -11.89
N GLU A 103 15.40 -4.89 -12.81
CA GLU A 103 14.03 -4.43 -12.66
C GLU A 103 13.10 -5.64 -12.61
N PHE A 104 12.14 -5.62 -11.70
CA PHE A 104 11.09 -6.64 -11.60
C PHE A 104 9.74 -6.08 -12.04
N LEU A 105 8.83 -6.96 -12.49
CA LEU A 105 7.50 -6.58 -12.95
C LEU A 105 6.47 -6.76 -11.85
N HIS A 106 5.94 -5.67 -11.33
CA HIS A 106 4.86 -5.72 -10.34
C HIS A 106 3.54 -6.24 -10.94
N GLU A 107 3.35 -6.11 -12.26
CA GLU A 107 2.23 -6.68 -12.98
C GLU A 107 2.22 -8.21 -12.95
N ASP A 108 3.39 -8.85 -12.83
CA ASP A 108 3.54 -10.30 -12.73
C ASP A 108 2.83 -10.84 -11.49
N LEU A 109 3.13 -10.21 -10.34
CA LEU A 109 2.50 -10.49 -9.05
C LEU A 109 0.98 -10.24 -9.08
N VAL A 110 0.58 -9.16 -9.76
CA VAL A 110 -0.83 -8.82 -9.97
C VAL A 110 -1.56 -9.92 -10.76
N VAL A 111 -0.97 -10.44 -11.83
CA VAL A 111 -1.59 -11.52 -12.63
C VAL A 111 -1.73 -12.79 -11.79
N HIS A 112 -0.67 -13.19 -11.07
CA HIS A 112 -0.69 -14.41 -10.26
C HIS A 112 -1.71 -14.37 -9.13
N LEU A 113 -1.94 -13.21 -8.52
CA LEU A 113 -2.86 -13.10 -7.37
C LEU A 113 -4.29 -12.68 -7.74
N LYS A 114 -4.52 -12.15 -8.96
CA LYS A 114 -5.87 -11.82 -9.47
C LYS A 114 -6.54 -12.97 -10.23
N LEU A 115 -5.86 -14.09 -10.49
CA LEU A 115 -6.39 -15.20 -11.28
C LEU A 115 -7.32 -16.13 -10.47
N LYS A 116 -8.49 -15.62 -10.07
CA LYS A 116 -9.71 -16.45 -9.99
C LYS A 116 -10.88 -15.68 -10.60
N LYS A 117 -11.16 -15.91 -11.88
CA LYS A 117 -12.48 -15.57 -12.47
C LYS A 117 -13.54 -16.40 -11.74
N LYS A 118 -14.22 -15.81 -10.75
CA LYS A 118 -15.48 -16.38 -10.24
C LYS A 118 -16.64 -15.95 -11.13
N THR A 119 -17.51 -16.91 -11.40
CA THR A 119 -18.77 -16.82 -12.15
C THR A 119 -19.64 -15.63 -11.70
N LYS A 120 -20.01 -14.77 -12.68
CA LYS A 120 -21.08 -13.74 -12.81
C LYS A 120 -21.89 -13.17 -11.61
N LYS A 121 -21.58 -13.44 -10.34
CA LYS A 121 -22.41 -12.97 -9.20
C LYS A 121 -21.66 -12.58 -7.92
N GLN A 122 -20.34 -12.43 -7.96
CA GLN A 122 -19.59 -11.86 -6.85
C GLN A 122 -18.94 -10.55 -7.30
N SER A 123 -19.23 -9.48 -6.56
CA SER A 123 -18.44 -8.25 -6.61
C SER A 123 -16.97 -8.61 -6.54
N GLN A 124 -16.14 -7.99 -7.38
CA GLN A 124 -14.69 -8.17 -7.34
C GLN A 124 -14.23 -8.05 -5.87
N PRO A 125 -13.55 -9.05 -5.29
CA PRO A 125 -12.98 -8.88 -3.96
C PRO A 125 -12.04 -7.68 -4.02
N SER A 126 -12.14 -6.80 -3.03
CA SER A 126 -11.28 -5.63 -2.94
C SER A 126 -9.82 -6.10 -3.00
N LEU A 127 -9.00 -5.41 -3.79
CA LEU A 127 -7.59 -5.79 -3.99
C LEU A 127 -6.71 -5.27 -2.84
N LYS A 128 -7.34 -5.08 -1.68
CA LYS A 128 -6.75 -4.56 -0.44
C LYS A 128 -5.68 -5.53 0.08
N LEU A 129 -5.02 -5.13 1.16
CA LEU A 129 -3.83 -5.79 1.74
C LEU A 129 -4.05 -7.25 2.21
N THR A 130 -5.24 -7.82 2.02
CA THR A 130 -5.57 -9.25 2.18
C THR A 130 -4.73 -10.19 1.30
N ASN A 131 -3.97 -9.66 0.33
CA ASN A 131 -3.04 -10.43 -0.49
C ASN A 131 -1.56 -10.23 -0.11
N LEU A 132 -1.25 -9.50 0.97
CA LEU A 132 0.14 -9.20 1.35
C LEU A 132 0.93 -10.48 1.64
N GLN A 133 0.40 -11.39 2.45
CA GLN A 133 1.08 -12.66 2.75
C GLN A 133 1.24 -13.53 1.50
N LYS A 134 0.17 -13.67 0.68
CA LYS A 134 0.26 -14.43 -0.59
C LYS A 134 1.28 -13.86 -1.56
N ALA A 135 1.45 -12.54 -1.56
CA ALA A 135 2.44 -11.85 -2.37
C ALA A 135 3.86 -12.10 -1.86
N ILE A 136 4.05 -12.09 -0.54
CA ILE A 136 5.32 -12.47 0.09
C ILE A 136 5.66 -13.93 -0.24
N ASP A 137 4.71 -14.84 -0.06
CA ASP A 137 4.90 -16.27 -0.36
C ASP A 137 5.26 -16.47 -1.83
N HIS A 138 4.58 -15.77 -2.75
CA HIS A 138 4.86 -15.86 -4.18
C HIS A 138 6.26 -15.33 -4.54
N ILE A 139 6.74 -14.26 -3.88
CA ILE A 139 8.11 -13.76 -4.10
C ILE A 139 9.14 -14.72 -3.48
N ALA A 140 8.82 -15.40 -2.39
CA ALA A 140 9.71 -16.39 -1.81
C ALA A 140 9.84 -17.63 -2.71
N ASP A 141 8.73 -18.10 -3.28
CA ASP A 141 8.66 -19.21 -4.23
C ASP A 141 7.34 -19.11 -5.04
N PRO A 142 7.38 -18.96 -6.38
CA PRO A 142 8.51 -19.17 -7.29
C PRO A 142 9.43 -17.96 -7.54
N GLY A 143 9.15 -16.80 -6.95
CA GLY A 143 9.83 -15.55 -7.25
C GLY A 143 9.10 -14.70 -8.30
N LEU A 144 9.64 -13.51 -8.53
CA LEU A 144 9.03 -12.48 -9.37
C LEU A 144 9.79 -12.32 -10.69
N LEU A 145 9.06 -12.23 -11.80
CA LEU A 145 9.66 -12.14 -13.13
C LEU A 145 10.48 -10.84 -13.30
N LYS A 146 11.76 -11.01 -13.63
CA LYS A 146 12.64 -9.92 -14.04
C LYS A 146 12.23 -9.39 -15.41
N LYS A 147 12.22 -8.07 -15.55
CA LYS A 147 12.01 -7.38 -16.81
C LYS A 147 13.20 -7.61 -17.74
N LYS A 148 12.92 -8.00 -18.98
CA LYS A 148 13.94 -8.20 -20.01
C LYS A 148 14.59 -6.86 -20.39
N SER A 149 15.88 -6.92 -20.72
CA SER A 149 16.64 -5.77 -21.25
C SER A 149 16.21 -5.37 -22.66
N SER A 150 15.65 -6.31 -23.43
CA SER A 150 15.09 -6.07 -24.76
C SER A 150 13.81 -6.89 -25.00
N GLY A 151 12.91 -6.32 -25.80
CA GLY A 151 11.62 -6.93 -26.15
C GLY A 151 10.56 -6.83 -25.04
N ALA A 152 9.38 -7.39 -25.32
CA ALA A 152 8.28 -7.43 -24.36
C ALA A 152 8.50 -8.54 -23.32
N THR A 153 8.27 -8.20 -22.06
CA THR A 153 8.16 -9.18 -20.97
C THR A 153 6.68 -9.36 -20.67
N GLN A 154 6.22 -10.61 -20.67
CA GLN A 154 4.82 -10.93 -20.48
C GLN A 154 4.57 -11.31 -19.01
N PRO A 155 3.76 -10.53 -18.25
CA PRO A 155 3.36 -10.90 -16.90
C PRO A 155 2.67 -12.27 -16.85
N GLY A 156 2.95 -13.06 -15.81
CA GLY A 156 2.47 -14.42 -15.62
C GLY A 156 3.27 -15.50 -16.37
N SER A 157 4.39 -15.12 -17.00
CA SER A 157 5.24 -16.06 -17.75
C SER A 157 6.03 -16.94 -16.79
N LYS A 158 5.89 -18.26 -16.92
CA LYS A 158 6.76 -19.23 -16.22
C LYS A 158 8.18 -19.28 -16.76
N THR A 159 8.43 -18.65 -17.91
CA THR A 159 9.74 -18.61 -18.58
C THR A 159 10.40 -17.26 -18.35
N GLY A 160 11.71 -17.27 -18.07
CA GLY A 160 12.48 -16.08 -17.72
C GLY A 160 13.14 -16.21 -16.35
N PHE A 161 13.97 -15.22 -16.00
CA PHE A 161 14.59 -15.17 -14.69
C PHE A 161 13.59 -14.66 -13.66
N HIS A 162 13.40 -15.41 -12.58
CA HIS A 162 12.56 -15.04 -11.45
C HIS A 162 13.47 -14.76 -10.26
N GLY A 163 13.44 -13.53 -9.75
CA GLY A 163 14.16 -13.18 -8.54
C GLY A 163 13.30 -13.54 -7.33
N ALA A 164 13.89 -14.24 -6.38
CA ALA A 164 13.22 -14.63 -5.15
C ALA A 164 13.94 -14.04 -3.94
N TRP A 165 13.17 -13.74 -2.90
CA TRP A 165 13.70 -13.33 -1.60
C TRP A 165 12.72 -13.71 -0.49
N GLN A 166 13.24 -14.07 0.68
CA GLN A 166 12.40 -14.32 1.85
C GLN A 166 12.10 -13.02 2.59
N PHE A 167 10.83 -12.75 2.84
CA PHE A 167 10.41 -11.61 3.66
C PHE A 167 9.75 -12.09 4.95
N LYS A 168 9.90 -11.30 6.02
CA LYS A 168 9.18 -11.46 7.28
C LYS A 168 8.19 -10.33 7.48
N THR A 169 7.11 -10.64 8.18
CA THR A 169 6.07 -9.68 8.59
C THR A 169 6.08 -9.53 10.10
N GLU A 170 5.97 -8.30 10.58
CA GLU A 170 5.82 -7.98 12.00
C GLU A 170 4.79 -6.86 12.17
N ILE A 171 3.92 -6.97 13.19
CA ILE A 171 2.81 -6.06 13.40
C ILE A 171 3.13 -5.12 14.57
N SER A 172 2.82 -3.84 14.40
CA SER A 172 2.91 -2.79 15.43
C SER A 172 4.28 -2.70 16.11
N LEU A 173 5.35 -2.77 15.33
CA LEU A 173 6.70 -2.53 15.82
C LEU A 173 6.89 -1.07 16.24
N SER A 174 7.76 -0.86 17.23
CA SER A 174 8.20 0.48 17.61
C SER A 174 8.94 1.16 16.46
N ALA A 175 8.91 2.49 16.44
CA ALA A 175 9.64 3.27 15.45
C ALA A 175 11.15 2.93 15.46
N ASP A 176 11.76 2.75 16.63
CA ASP A 176 13.17 2.34 16.72
C ASP A 176 13.44 0.96 16.14
N SER A 177 12.50 0.01 16.28
CA SER A 177 12.62 -1.31 15.67
C SER A 177 12.52 -1.24 14.15
N ILE A 178 11.60 -0.42 13.62
CA ILE A 178 11.50 -0.17 12.16
C ILE A 178 12.78 0.48 11.66
N LYS A 179 13.28 1.50 12.35
CA LYS A 179 14.56 2.17 12.05
C LYS A 179 15.70 1.17 11.96
N ALA A 180 15.82 0.26 12.93
CA ALA A 180 16.86 -0.77 12.93
C ALA A 180 16.78 -1.70 11.71
N LYS A 181 15.58 -1.95 11.15
CA LYS A 181 15.46 -2.69 9.88
C LYS A 181 15.86 -1.83 8.68
N VAL A 182 15.48 -0.54 8.68
CA VAL A 182 15.83 0.41 7.62
C VAL A 182 17.35 0.63 7.50
N ASP A 183 18.09 0.46 8.61
CA ASP A 183 19.56 0.52 8.61
C ASP A 183 20.20 -0.53 7.68
N PHE A 184 19.52 -1.64 7.39
CA PHE A 184 20.03 -2.71 6.51
C PHE A 184 19.51 -2.64 5.07
N SER A 185 18.25 -2.24 4.88
CA SER A 185 17.64 -2.11 3.55
C SER A 185 16.36 -1.29 3.59
N PRO A 186 15.82 -0.85 2.44
CA PRO A 186 14.43 -0.41 2.37
C PRO A 186 13.47 -1.49 2.89
N VAL A 187 12.37 -1.05 3.50
CA VAL A 187 11.33 -1.92 4.07
C VAL A 187 9.95 -1.44 3.63
N ALA A 188 8.97 -2.33 3.58
CA ALA A 188 7.60 -1.94 3.30
C ALA A 188 6.83 -1.78 4.61
N ILE A 189 6.04 -0.72 4.73
CA ILE A 189 5.04 -0.62 5.79
C ILE A 189 3.66 -0.57 5.16
N SER A 190 2.69 -1.20 5.82
CA SER A 190 1.28 -1.03 5.50
C SER A 190 0.51 -0.54 6.71
N PHE A 191 -0.48 0.31 6.47
CA PHE A 191 -1.29 0.94 7.51
C PHE A 191 -2.67 1.31 6.97
N ALA A 192 -3.62 1.46 7.89
CA ALA A 192 -4.93 1.98 7.60
C ALA A 192 -4.84 3.46 7.21
N VAL A 193 -5.51 3.85 6.12
CA VAL A 193 -5.59 5.24 5.67
C VAL A 193 -6.91 5.86 6.11
N ASP A 194 -6.85 7.16 6.38
CA ASP A 194 -8.00 7.97 6.79
C ASP A 194 -8.17 9.18 5.86
N ALA A 195 -9.16 10.03 6.17
CA ALA A 195 -9.39 11.25 5.41
C ALA A 195 -8.18 12.20 5.39
N ARG A 196 -7.29 12.14 6.39
CA ARG A 196 -6.08 12.98 6.44
C ARG A 196 -5.04 12.52 5.43
N PHE A 197 -4.95 11.21 5.19
CA PHE A 197 -4.11 10.66 4.14
C PHE A 197 -4.52 11.17 2.76
N HIS A 198 -5.83 11.17 2.45
CA HIS A 198 -6.35 11.67 1.17
C HIS A 198 -6.23 13.19 1.02
N ALA A 199 -6.16 13.93 2.13
CA ALA A 199 -6.02 15.39 2.15
C ALA A 199 -4.59 15.87 2.47
N LEU A 200 -3.58 15.03 2.22
CA LEU A 200 -2.19 15.31 2.56
C LEU A 200 -1.71 16.64 1.97
N LYS A 201 -1.18 17.50 2.84
CA LYS A 201 -0.48 18.74 2.49
C LYS A 201 0.99 18.58 2.81
N LYS A 202 1.87 19.08 1.93
CA LYS A 202 3.34 19.07 2.09
C LYS A 202 3.97 17.67 2.26
N ASN A 203 3.26 16.60 1.87
CA ASN A 203 3.74 15.21 1.97
C ASN A 203 4.18 14.81 3.40
N ILE A 204 3.47 15.28 4.43
CA ILE A 204 3.73 14.88 5.83
C ILE A 204 2.52 14.11 6.35
N TYR A 205 2.72 12.86 6.76
CA TYR A 205 1.67 12.00 7.30
C TYR A 205 2.02 11.48 8.69
N LYS A 206 1.04 11.45 9.59
CA LYS A 206 1.14 10.74 10.87
C LYS A 206 0.22 9.53 10.82
N VAL A 207 0.78 8.34 11.04
CA VAL A 207 0.01 7.10 11.07
C VAL A 207 -0.95 7.11 12.26
N GLY A 208 -2.20 6.71 12.02
CA GLY A 208 -3.23 6.66 13.04
C GLY A 208 -3.15 5.41 13.94
N ASP A 209 -3.95 5.45 15.00
CA ASP A 209 -4.14 4.39 16.00
C ASP A 209 -5.28 3.42 15.64
N THR A 210 -5.73 3.42 14.39
CA THR A 210 -6.92 2.68 13.94
C THR A 210 -6.85 1.22 14.36
N THR A 211 -7.97 0.72 14.90
CA THR A 211 -8.07 -0.41 15.83
C THR A 211 -7.78 -1.80 15.27
N GLU A 212 -7.58 -1.94 13.97
CA GLU A 212 -7.47 -3.24 13.31
C GLU A 212 -6.18 -3.31 12.49
N PRO A 213 -5.22 -4.19 12.83
CA PRO A 213 -4.16 -4.58 11.92
C PRO A 213 -4.79 -5.02 10.59
N LEU A 214 -4.14 -4.73 9.46
CA LEU A 214 -4.63 -5.12 8.13
C LEU A 214 -4.57 -6.64 7.86
N ASP A 215 -4.33 -7.43 8.90
CA ASP A 215 -4.29 -8.88 8.86
C ASP A 215 -5.70 -9.44 9.06
N THR A 216 -6.52 -9.36 8.02
CA THR A 216 -7.84 -10.02 8.01
C THR A 216 -7.75 -11.35 7.27
N THR A 217 -7.10 -12.34 7.90
CA THR A 217 -7.32 -13.75 7.56
C THR A 217 -8.75 -14.20 7.86
N GLU A 218 -9.43 -13.49 8.77
CA GLU A 218 -10.83 -13.71 9.09
C GLU A 218 -11.75 -12.95 8.11
N PRO A 219 -12.75 -13.62 7.52
CA PRO A 219 -13.75 -12.96 6.72
C PRO A 219 -14.54 -11.97 7.58
N LEU A 220 -14.65 -10.72 7.11
CA LEU A 220 -15.40 -9.66 7.78
C LEU A 220 -16.78 -10.16 8.24
N GLY A 221 -17.07 -10.03 9.53
CA GLY A 221 -18.40 -10.31 10.08
C GLY A 221 -19.47 -9.39 9.48
N GLU A 222 -20.73 -9.81 9.48
CA GLU A 222 -21.84 -8.94 9.09
C GLU A 222 -21.89 -7.70 10.02
N GLY A 223 -21.45 -6.55 9.50
CA GLY A 223 -21.42 -5.27 10.24
C GLY A 223 -20.03 -4.64 10.37
N GLU A 224 -18.96 -5.33 10.00
CA GLU A 224 -17.60 -4.79 10.06
C GLU A 224 -17.33 -3.81 8.91
N VAL A 225 -16.74 -2.67 9.26
CA VAL A 225 -16.39 -1.62 8.29
C VAL A 225 -15.03 -1.96 7.71
N GLU A 226 -15.00 -2.25 6.40
CA GLU A 226 -13.78 -2.54 5.68
C GLU A 226 -12.82 -1.34 5.72
N VAL A 227 -11.75 -1.45 6.50
CA VAL A 227 -10.74 -0.40 6.64
C VAL A 227 -9.97 -0.27 5.32
N GLU A 228 -9.85 0.96 4.79
CA GLU A 228 -8.98 1.21 3.64
C GLU A 228 -7.52 1.16 4.11
N GLY A 229 -6.69 0.39 3.42
CA GLY A 229 -5.28 0.26 3.76
C GLY A 229 -4.37 0.58 2.59
N HIS A 230 -3.18 1.08 2.90
CA HIS A 230 -2.16 1.44 1.92
C HIS A 230 -0.80 0.91 2.34
N ALA A 231 0.01 0.52 1.36
CA ALA A 231 1.41 0.14 1.56
C ALA A 231 2.32 1.19 0.95
N VAL A 232 3.41 1.49 1.64
CA VAL A 232 4.47 2.39 1.17
C VAL A 232 5.84 1.74 1.39
N LEU A 233 6.78 2.06 0.52
CA LEU A 233 8.18 1.68 0.69
C LEU A 233 8.89 2.77 1.51
N ILE A 234 9.47 2.38 2.64
CA ILE A 234 10.34 3.21 3.46
C ILE A 234 11.77 3.04 2.95
N VAL A 235 12.36 4.15 2.52
CA VAL A 235 13.66 4.21 1.86
C VAL A 235 14.70 4.93 2.70
N GLY A 236 14.35 5.35 3.91
CA GLY A 236 15.24 6.06 4.80
C GLY A 236 14.51 6.57 6.04
N TYR A 237 15.25 7.25 6.90
CA TYR A 237 14.72 7.95 8.06
C TYR A 237 15.59 9.16 8.41
N GLY A 238 15.02 10.06 9.19
CA GLY A 238 15.69 11.26 9.66
C GLY A 238 15.03 11.81 10.92
N TYR A 239 15.52 12.97 11.36
CA TYR A 239 15.03 13.64 12.56
C TYR A 239 14.64 15.07 12.22
N THR A 240 13.52 15.52 12.77
CA THR A 240 13.16 16.94 12.73
C THR A 240 14.14 17.75 13.56
N LYS A 241 14.10 19.08 13.44
CA LYS A 241 14.85 19.99 14.31
C LYS A 241 14.60 19.75 15.81
N ASP A 242 13.40 19.27 16.14
CA ASP A 242 12.96 18.95 17.51
C ASP A 242 13.29 17.50 17.90
N LYS A 243 14.17 16.84 17.13
CA LYS A 243 14.65 15.47 17.31
C LYS A 243 13.56 14.39 17.21
N GLN A 244 12.45 14.69 16.54
CA GLN A 244 11.41 13.70 16.29
C GLN A 244 11.80 12.83 15.09
N LEU A 245 11.82 11.51 15.28
CA LEU A 245 12.06 10.54 14.21
C LEU A 245 10.94 10.60 13.16
N PHE A 246 11.33 10.62 11.89
CA PHE A 246 10.43 10.42 10.75
C PHE A 246 11.02 9.40 9.79
N PHE A 247 10.14 8.69 9.08
CA PHE A 247 10.50 7.79 8.00
C PHE A 247 10.28 8.45 6.65
N LEU A 248 11.15 8.15 5.70
CA LEU A 248 11.05 8.64 4.34
C LEU A 248 10.43 7.58 3.45
N GLY A 249 9.23 7.87 2.94
CA GLY A 249 8.63 7.15 1.81
C GLY A 249 8.61 8.04 0.57
N PHE A 250 7.42 8.42 0.11
CA PHE A 250 7.26 9.55 -0.82
C PHE A 250 7.26 10.92 -0.11
N GLY A 251 7.02 10.88 1.20
CA GLY A 251 7.02 12.02 2.09
C GLY A 251 7.52 11.61 3.47
N ARG A 252 7.36 12.50 4.44
CA ARG A 252 7.73 12.23 5.83
C ARG A 252 6.57 11.54 6.55
N ILE A 253 6.84 10.38 7.10
CA ILE A 253 5.88 9.54 7.82
C ILE A 253 6.29 9.46 9.29
N PHE A 254 5.39 9.87 10.16
CA PHE A 254 5.55 9.79 11.61
C PHE A 254 4.81 8.57 12.14
N ILE A 255 5.54 7.74 12.89
CA ILE A 255 5.05 6.52 13.55
C ILE A 255 5.39 6.68 15.03
N ASP A 256 4.40 6.46 15.89
CA ASP A 256 4.54 6.47 17.34
C ASP A 256 4.01 5.17 17.97
N GLU A 257 4.03 5.07 19.29
CA GLU A 257 3.59 3.87 20.01
C GLU A 257 2.11 3.53 19.82
N SER A 258 1.29 4.52 19.44
CA SER A 258 -0.13 4.30 19.14
C SER A 258 -0.36 3.78 17.72
N SER A 259 0.62 3.97 16.83
CA SER A 259 0.49 3.68 15.41
C SER A 259 0.36 2.19 15.13
N LYS A 260 -0.65 1.79 14.35
CA LYS A 260 -0.83 0.41 13.91
C LYS A 260 -0.30 0.24 12.49
N THR A 261 0.77 -0.55 12.36
CA THR A 261 1.42 -0.84 11.08
C THR A 261 1.69 -2.33 10.93
N THR A 262 1.77 -2.82 9.69
CA THR A 262 2.43 -4.10 9.38
C THR A 262 3.71 -3.78 8.63
N LEU A 263 4.85 -4.15 9.21
CA LEU A 263 6.16 -4.06 8.58
C LEU A 263 6.41 -5.33 7.77
N VAL A 264 6.95 -5.19 6.56
CA VAL A 264 7.54 -6.27 5.78
C VAL A 264 9.00 -5.92 5.51
N TYR A 265 9.91 -6.85 5.78
CA TYR A 265 11.35 -6.63 5.63
C TYR A 265 12.07 -7.89 5.14
N PRO A 266 13.20 -7.77 4.42
CA PRO A 266 14.00 -8.92 3.96
C PRO A 266 14.63 -9.68 5.12
N VAL A 267 14.62 -11.01 4.98
CA VAL A 267 15.53 -11.88 5.72
C VAL A 267 16.88 -11.76 5.04
N VAL A 268 17.88 -11.30 5.80
CA VAL A 268 19.28 -11.19 5.38
C VAL A 268 20.06 -12.38 5.92
#